data_AF-A0A9D5QXD5-F1
#
_entry.id   AF-A0A9D5QXD5-F1
#
_cell.length_a   1.000
_cell.length_b   1.000
_cell.length_c   1.000
_cell.angle_alpha   90.00
_cell.angle_beta   90.00
_cell.angle_gamma   90.00
#
_symmetry.space_group_name_H-M   'P 1'
#
loop_
_entity.id
_entity.type
_entity.pdbx_description
1 polymer ?
#
loop_
_entity_poly.entity_id
_entity_poly.type
_entity_poly.pdbx_seq_one_letter_code
_entity_poly.pdbx_strand_id
1 'polypeptide(L)'
;MEYPLISEYREAVLSAEDSFKEFSSLRPMLDGRGDPVMSSGNFAVIFKMRDERDGKLYAVKCFTKDQERRNESYRRIANELESVVAPYVLPLRYLEDELFVDSPQCEREEFPVVVMDWVEGETLSTYIERNIADRYALEMLSYRFNRMASWLLTQPFAHGDIKPDNILVREDGSLVLVDYDGMFVPAMKGEPARETGSPDYRHPERTDRDFNGGIDDFSIAVIALSLRAIALKPELRKLSTADTLLFTERDFRDPASSAILKEVQALISDKELSVLLGAFFIALANNSLDLLSFRTFMTAKPEKPKVVEVPKPQIVEVEEIDTSVSKEDLANGVKDEFGVIYSRDGKRLLKRQSGLKLSNYNIKAGTKVICDDAFLGCSSLQSVTIPSSVTTIGHHAFRECSSLQSMSIPSSVTTIGNYTFYRCSSLQSVTIPSSVTSIGDWAFKDCSSLQSVTIPSSVTSIGDSAFWECHSLQSVTIPSSVTSIGKSAFFCCRSLQRVSIPSSVTSIGNDAFKFCISLQSVTIPSSVKSIGDSAFVMCDSLQSIDIPSSVTSIGDSAFSRCRSLQRVDILSSVTSIGVHAFWECYSLQSVTIPASLNVDEKKVFPSYCKVIRRK
;
A
#
# COMPACT_ATOMS: atom_id res chain seq x y z
N MET A 1 23.84 -34.33 -4.14
CA MET A 1 24.55 -33.30 -4.92
C MET A 1 25.02 -32.19 -3.98
N GLU A 2 26.25 -31.72 -4.15
CA GLU A 2 26.66 -30.43 -3.59
C GLU A 2 26.10 -29.32 -4.49
N TYR A 3 25.54 -28.27 -3.88
CA TYR A 3 24.94 -27.12 -4.56
C TYR A 3 25.77 -25.88 -4.25
N PRO A 4 25.84 -24.90 -5.17
CA PRO A 4 26.55 -23.65 -4.97
C PRO A 4 26.08 -22.89 -3.73
N LEU A 5 27.01 -22.12 -3.17
CA LEU A 5 26.71 -21.17 -2.10
C LEU A 5 25.84 -20.02 -2.63
N ILE A 6 25.08 -19.38 -1.74
CA ILE A 6 24.26 -18.21 -2.09
C ILE A 6 25.12 -17.09 -2.70
N SER A 7 26.35 -16.92 -2.24
CA SER A 7 27.30 -15.95 -2.81
C SER A 7 27.66 -16.26 -4.25
N GLU A 8 27.82 -17.54 -4.60
CA GLU A 8 28.18 -18.00 -5.95
C GLU A 8 26.98 -17.83 -6.89
N TYR A 9 25.78 -18.16 -6.42
CA TYR A 9 24.54 -17.84 -7.15
C TYR A 9 24.38 -16.34 -7.40
N ARG A 10 24.72 -15.50 -6.41
CA ARG A 10 24.66 -14.04 -6.56
C ARG A 10 25.62 -13.55 -7.65
N GLU A 11 26.83 -14.10 -7.74
CA GLU A 11 27.79 -13.75 -8.78
C GLU A 11 27.30 -14.18 -10.17
N ALA A 12 26.82 -15.42 -10.32
CA ALA A 12 26.24 -15.89 -11.58
C ALA A 12 25.03 -15.05 -12.03
N VAL A 13 24.15 -14.67 -11.08
CA VAL A 13 22.98 -13.84 -11.37
C VAL A 13 23.37 -12.40 -11.74
N LEU A 14 24.45 -11.85 -11.16
CA LEU A 14 24.98 -10.54 -11.57
C LEU A 14 25.51 -10.57 -13.02
N SER A 15 26.05 -11.71 -13.44
CA SER A 15 26.52 -11.98 -14.80
C SER A 15 25.46 -12.71 -15.67
N ALA A 16 24.17 -12.47 -15.41
CA ALA A 16 23.06 -13.24 -16.00
C ALA A 16 23.08 -13.35 -17.54
N GLU A 17 23.72 -12.40 -18.23
CA GLU A 17 23.83 -12.42 -19.69
C GLU A 17 24.65 -13.58 -20.24
N ASP A 18 25.67 -13.99 -19.49
CA ASP A 18 26.54 -15.11 -19.82
C ASP A 18 26.16 -16.38 -19.06
N SER A 19 25.43 -16.23 -17.94
CA SER A 19 25.10 -17.33 -17.03
C SER A 19 23.73 -17.98 -17.26
N PHE A 20 22.82 -17.41 -18.06
CA PHE A 20 21.53 -18.05 -18.40
C PHE A 20 21.50 -18.54 -19.85
N LYS A 21 20.98 -19.76 -20.07
CA LYS A 21 20.89 -20.38 -21.39
C LYS A 21 19.69 -19.91 -22.22
N GLU A 22 18.47 -20.20 -21.76
CA GLU A 22 17.23 -19.82 -22.44
C GLU A 22 16.82 -18.38 -22.09
N PHE A 23 17.22 -17.90 -20.91
CA PHE A 23 16.82 -16.61 -20.36
C PHE A 23 17.95 -15.57 -20.31
N SER A 24 18.85 -15.55 -21.29
CA SER A 24 19.99 -14.61 -21.38
C SER A 24 19.63 -13.10 -21.41
N SER A 25 18.35 -12.79 -21.62
CA SER A 25 17.79 -11.42 -21.55
C SER A 25 17.34 -11.01 -20.14
N LEU A 26 17.38 -11.91 -19.16
CA LEU A 26 17.10 -11.56 -17.78
C LEU A 26 18.25 -10.73 -17.19
N ARG A 27 17.89 -9.72 -16.41
CA ARG A 27 18.79 -8.94 -15.59
C ARG A 27 18.29 -8.91 -14.15
N PRO A 28 19.16 -9.02 -13.14
CA PRO A 28 18.74 -8.90 -11.77
C PRO A 28 18.23 -7.49 -11.48
N MET A 29 17.13 -7.40 -10.74
CA MET A 29 16.75 -6.15 -10.10
C MET A 29 17.73 -5.91 -8.95
N LEU A 30 18.38 -4.74 -8.95
CA LEU A 30 19.34 -4.38 -7.90
C LEU A 30 18.69 -3.49 -6.84
N ASP A 31 19.13 -3.62 -5.59
CA ASP A 31 18.76 -2.75 -4.50
C ASP A 31 19.58 -1.44 -4.51
N GLY A 32 19.36 -0.56 -3.53
CA GLY A 32 20.08 0.72 -3.42
C GLY A 32 21.59 0.60 -3.15
N ARG A 33 22.11 -0.60 -2.94
CA ARG A 33 23.54 -0.91 -2.72
C ARG A 33 24.18 -1.58 -3.93
N GLY A 34 23.39 -1.89 -4.96
CA GLY A 34 23.84 -2.61 -6.16
C GLY A 34 23.83 -4.13 -6.00
N ASP A 35 23.23 -4.65 -4.92
CA ASP A 35 23.07 -6.10 -4.73
C ASP A 35 21.77 -6.60 -5.35
N PRO A 36 21.71 -7.84 -5.88
CA PRO A 36 20.46 -8.40 -6.37
C PRO A 36 19.38 -8.45 -5.28
N VAL A 37 18.17 -8.00 -5.62
CA VAL A 37 16.99 -8.15 -4.79
C VAL A 37 16.67 -9.63 -4.70
N MET A 38 16.86 -10.21 -3.51
CA MET A 38 16.70 -11.64 -3.27
C MET A 38 16.08 -11.94 -1.90
N SER A 39 15.53 -13.15 -1.79
CA SER A 39 15.12 -13.76 -0.51
C SER A 39 15.70 -15.16 -0.43
N SER A 40 16.19 -15.57 0.74
CA SER A 40 16.77 -16.90 0.94
C SER A 40 16.00 -17.66 2.02
N GLY A 41 15.71 -18.93 1.74
CA GLY A 41 15.18 -19.89 2.71
C GLY A 41 16.18 -21.02 2.97
N ASN A 42 15.72 -22.04 3.70
CA ASN A 42 16.56 -23.17 4.12
C ASN A 42 17.09 -24.04 2.96
N PHE A 43 16.43 -24.00 1.80
CA PHE A 43 16.68 -24.91 0.67
C PHE A 43 16.81 -24.20 -0.70
N ALA A 44 16.58 -22.89 -0.74
CA ALA A 44 16.63 -22.13 -1.99
C ALA A 44 16.89 -20.65 -1.74
N VAL A 45 17.38 -19.96 -2.77
CA VAL A 45 17.43 -18.52 -2.89
C VAL A 45 16.60 -18.10 -4.09
N ILE A 46 15.83 -17.02 -3.96
CA ILE A 46 14.95 -16.49 -5.00
C ILE A 46 15.43 -15.10 -5.37
N PHE A 47 15.70 -14.90 -6.65
CA PHE A 47 16.10 -13.60 -7.21
C PHE A 47 14.96 -12.96 -7.97
N LYS A 48 14.81 -11.64 -7.81
CA LYS A 48 13.91 -10.83 -8.62
C LYS A 48 14.64 -10.41 -9.90
N MET A 49 14.16 -10.88 -11.04
CA MET A 49 14.76 -10.63 -12.35
C MET A 49 13.79 -9.85 -13.25
N ARG A 50 14.33 -9.10 -14.20
CA ARG A 50 13.59 -8.40 -15.25
C ARG A 50 14.05 -8.89 -16.62
N ASP A 51 13.13 -9.25 -17.49
CA ASP A 51 13.44 -9.51 -18.91
C ASP A 51 13.56 -8.19 -19.66
N GLU A 52 14.69 -7.94 -20.30
CA GLU A 52 14.93 -6.69 -21.03
C GLU A 52 14.11 -6.57 -22.33
N ARG A 53 13.58 -7.68 -22.86
CA ARG A 53 12.82 -7.67 -24.13
C ARG A 53 11.44 -7.04 -23.97
N ASP A 54 10.76 -7.33 -22.87
CA ASP A 54 9.38 -6.91 -22.62
C ASP A 54 9.19 -6.19 -21.27
N GLY A 55 10.23 -6.12 -20.44
CA GLY A 55 10.18 -5.49 -19.11
C GLY A 55 9.49 -6.33 -18.05
N LYS A 56 9.10 -7.58 -18.36
CA LYS A 56 8.38 -8.46 -17.43
C LYS A 56 9.28 -8.89 -16.28
N LEU A 57 8.70 -8.99 -15.09
CA LEU A 57 9.40 -9.39 -13.87
C LEU A 57 9.19 -10.87 -13.58
N TYR A 58 10.26 -11.52 -13.14
CA TYR A 58 10.30 -12.94 -12.82
C TYR A 58 10.92 -13.19 -11.43
N ALA A 59 10.43 -14.21 -10.75
CA ALA A 59 11.09 -14.83 -9.63
C ALA A 59 11.90 -16.03 -10.17
N VAL A 60 13.22 -16.01 -9.97
CA VAL A 60 14.10 -17.13 -10.31
C VAL A 60 14.56 -17.79 -9.02
N LYS A 61 14.08 -19.01 -8.77
CA LYS A 61 14.42 -19.81 -7.59
C LYS A 61 15.55 -20.77 -7.93
N CYS A 62 16.66 -20.62 -7.23
CA CYS A 62 17.86 -21.46 -7.30
C CYS A 62 17.93 -22.32 -6.03
N PHE A 63 18.17 -23.61 -6.18
CA PHE A 63 18.22 -24.54 -5.04
C PHE A 63 19.59 -24.52 -4.37
N THR A 64 19.64 -24.65 -3.05
CA THR A 64 20.90 -24.59 -2.28
C THR A 64 21.28 -25.92 -1.64
N LYS A 65 20.43 -26.95 -1.78
CA LYS A 65 20.65 -28.31 -1.26
C LYS A 65 19.97 -29.34 -2.14
N ASP A 66 20.41 -30.58 -2.09
CA ASP A 66 19.74 -31.68 -2.78
C ASP A 66 18.52 -32.19 -2.00
N GLN A 67 17.48 -32.60 -2.73
CA GLN A 67 16.26 -33.16 -2.16
C GLN A 67 15.78 -34.30 -3.05
N GLU A 68 15.52 -35.47 -2.44
CA GLU A 68 15.15 -36.67 -3.16
C GLU A 68 13.91 -36.44 -4.03
N ARG A 69 13.99 -36.79 -5.33
CA ARG A 69 12.91 -36.66 -6.33
C ARG A 69 12.36 -35.23 -6.49
N ARG A 70 13.04 -34.17 -6.03
CA ARG A 70 12.57 -32.78 -6.17
C ARG A 70 12.46 -32.34 -7.63
N ASN A 71 13.50 -32.59 -8.43
CA ASN A 71 13.54 -32.21 -9.84
C ASN A 71 12.35 -32.81 -10.61
N GLU A 72 12.02 -34.07 -10.32
CA GLU A 72 10.84 -34.73 -10.86
C GLU A 72 9.52 -34.09 -10.39
N SER A 73 9.42 -33.70 -9.10
CA SER A 73 8.25 -33.00 -8.58
C SER A 73 8.01 -31.67 -9.30
N TYR A 74 9.04 -30.84 -9.47
CA TYR A 74 8.87 -29.55 -10.14
C TYR A 74 8.54 -29.68 -11.62
N ARG A 75 9.10 -30.66 -12.34
CA ARG A 75 8.68 -30.94 -13.72
C ARG A 75 7.19 -31.26 -13.79
N ARG A 76 6.70 -32.08 -12.86
CA ARG A 76 5.29 -32.45 -12.81
C ARG A 76 4.39 -31.28 -12.40
N ILE A 77 4.81 -30.47 -11.41
CA ILE A 77 4.11 -29.23 -11.03
C ILE A 77 4.02 -28.30 -12.25
N ALA A 78 5.13 -28.06 -12.95
CA ALA A 78 5.16 -27.20 -14.14
C ALA A 78 4.19 -27.71 -15.23
N ASN A 79 4.23 -29.01 -15.53
CA ASN A 79 3.36 -29.63 -16.52
C ASN A 79 1.87 -29.55 -16.15
N GLU A 80 1.54 -29.79 -14.87
CA GLU A 80 0.16 -29.76 -14.39
C GLU A 80 -0.39 -28.33 -14.44
N LEU A 81 0.40 -27.36 -13.97
CA LEU A 81 0.01 -25.95 -13.94
C LEU A 81 0.04 -25.26 -15.31
N GLU A 82 0.71 -25.83 -16.32
CA GLU A 82 0.77 -25.27 -17.68
C GLU A 82 -0.63 -25.01 -18.27
N SER A 83 -1.59 -25.87 -17.94
CA SER A 83 -2.97 -25.79 -18.44
C SER A 83 -3.95 -25.13 -17.46
N VAL A 84 -3.51 -24.82 -16.23
CA VAL A 84 -4.38 -24.28 -15.17
C VAL A 84 -4.46 -22.76 -15.29
N VAL A 85 -5.65 -22.27 -15.65
CA VAL A 85 -5.95 -20.83 -15.65
C VAL A 85 -6.84 -20.50 -14.45
N ALA A 86 -6.22 -20.03 -13.36
CA ALA A 86 -6.91 -19.65 -12.14
C ALA A 86 -6.34 -18.35 -11.57
N PRO A 87 -7.16 -17.50 -10.92
CA PRO A 87 -6.72 -16.19 -10.41
C PRO A 87 -5.66 -16.29 -9.29
N TYR A 88 -5.57 -17.46 -8.65
CA TYR A 88 -4.66 -17.76 -7.55
C TYR A 88 -3.35 -18.41 -8.00
N VAL A 89 -3.23 -18.84 -9.26
CA VAL A 89 -2.07 -19.61 -9.76
C VAL A 89 -1.25 -18.75 -10.71
N LEU A 90 0.07 -18.90 -10.63
CA LEU A 90 1.04 -18.29 -11.51
C LEU A 90 1.64 -19.36 -12.41
N PRO A 91 1.92 -19.03 -13.68
CA PRO A 91 2.70 -19.91 -14.54
C PRO A 91 4.06 -20.20 -13.90
N LEU A 92 4.42 -21.48 -13.86
CA LEU A 92 5.69 -21.97 -13.36
C LEU A 92 6.41 -22.74 -14.47
N ARG A 93 7.70 -22.49 -14.63
CA ARG A 93 8.60 -23.28 -15.48
C ARG A 93 9.72 -23.87 -14.64
N TYR A 94 10.07 -25.10 -14.92
CA TYR A 94 11.22 -25.78 -14.34
C TYR A 94 12.22 -26.12 -15.44
N LEU A 95 13.47 -25.69 -15.29
CA LEU A 95 14.52 -25.82 -16.28
C LEU A 95 15.70 -26.55 -15.62
N GLU A 96 16.17 -27.65 -16.22
CA GLU A 96 17.14 -28.57 -15.57
C GLU A 96 18.59 -28.05 -15.55
N ASP A 97 19.00 -27.39 -16.64
CA ASP A 97 20.39 -27.03 -16.96
C ASP A 97 20.45 -25.59 -17.48
N GLU A 98 19.92 -24.66 -16.68
CA GLU A 98 19.67 -23.29 -17.14
C GLU A 98 20.69 -22.28 -16.63
N LEU A 99 21.10 -22.38 -15.36
CA LEU A 99 21.98 -21.42 -14.73
C LEU A 99 23.39 -21.97 -14.61
N PHE A 100 24.34 -21.35 -15.31
CA PHE A 100 25.76 -21.62 -15.21
C PHE A 100 26.35 -20.94 -13.97
N VAL A 101 26.95 -21.72 -13.06
CA VAL A 101 27.61 -21.22 -11.86
C VAL A 101 28.99 -21.84 -11.77
N ASP A 102 30.02 -21.00 -11.84
CA ASP A 102 31.40 -21.40 -11.55
C ASP A 102 31.56 -21.54 -10.03
N SER A 103 31.51 -22.77 -9.54
CA SER A 103 31.62 -23.08 -8.12
C SER A 103 32.76 -24.07 -7.87
N PRO A 104 33.80 -23.69 -7.10
CA PRO A 104 34.85 -24.63 -6.72
C PRO A 104 34.37 -25.71 -5.73
N GLN A 105 33.13 -25.60 -5.24
CA GLN A 105 32.49 -26.56 -4.33
C GLN A 105 31.76 -27.68 -5.07
N CYS A 106 31.59 -27.59 -6.40
CA CYS A 106 30.75 -28.52 -7.14
C CYS A 106 31.43 -28.92 -8.46
N GLU A 107 31.38 -30.20 -8.82
CA GLU A 107 31.92 -30.68 -10.11
C GLU A 107 31.03 -30.32 -11.32
N ARG A 108 29.79 -29.87 -11.07
CA ARG A 108 28.82 -29.49 -12.10
C ARG A 108 28.78 -27.97 -12.23
N GLU A 109 28.70 -27.49 -13.47
CA GLU A 109 28.66 -26.06 -13.80
C GLU A 109 27.23 -25.57 -14.10
N GLU A 110 26.30 -26.47 -14.46
CA GLU A 110 24.92 -26.15 -14.83
C GLU A 110 23.94 -26.56 -13.72
N PHE A 111 23.05 -25.65 -13.31
CA PHE A 111 22.10 -25.88 -12.23
C PHE A 111 20.65 -25.62 -12.64
N PRO A 112 19.70 -26.40 -12.07
CA PRO A 112 18.29 -26.20 -12.35
C PRO A 112 17.76 -24.94 -11.68
N VAL A 113 16.82 -24.29 -12.35
CA VAL A 113 16.08 -23.14 -11.80
C VAL A 113 14.59 -23.31 -12.01
N VAL A 114 13.82 -22.71 -11.10
CA VAL A 114 12.39 -22.53 -11.26
C VAL A 114 12.13 -21.07 -11.58
N VAL A 115 11.43 -20.81 -12.68
CA VAL A 115 11.06 -19.47 -13.12
C VAL A 115 9.56 -19.30 -12.97
N MET A 116 9.14 -18.27 -12.26
CA MET A 116 7.74 -17.89 -12.06
C MET A 116 7.56 -16.41 -12.36
N ASP A 117 6.36 -16.01 -12.74
CA ASP A 117 6.02 -14.58 -12.84
C ASP A 117 6.18 -13.92 -11.46
N TRP A 118 6.90 -12.80 -11.39
CA TRP A 118 7.03 -12.05 -10.16
C TRP A 118 5.69 -11.37 -9.82
N VAL A 119 5.25 -11.50 -8.57
CA VAL A 119 4.08 -10.78 -8.07
C VAL A 119 4.51 -9.81 -6.98
N GLU A 120 4.15 -8.54 -7.14
CA GLU A 120 4.22 -7.58 -6.05
C GLU A 120 3.09 -7.86 -5.06
N GLY A 121 3.46 -8.15 -3.81
CA GLY A 121 2.54 -8.48 -2.75
C GLY A 121 3.24 -8.62 -1.41
N GLU A 122 2.46 -8.74 -0.35
CA GLU A 122 2.93 -8.92 1.02
C GLU A 122 2.47 -10.28 1.54
N THR A 123 3.17 -10.83 2.54
CA THR A 123 2.71 -12.06 3.23
C THR A 123 1.41 -11.79 3.98
N LEU A 124 0.65 -12.86 4.30
CA LEU A 124 -0.56 -12.72 5.12
C LEU A 124 -0.28 -12.00 6.45
N SER A 125 0.81 -12.36 7.15
CA SER A 125 1.18 -11.75 8.42
C SER A 125 1.43 -10.25 8.30
N THR A 126 2.23 -9.83 7.31
CA THR A 126 2.52 -8.41 7.06
C THR A 126 1.26 -7.64 6.70
N TYR A 127 0.39 -8.19 5.85
CA TYR A 127 -0.86 -7.56 5.48
C TYR A 127 -1.79 -7.39 6.70
N ILE A 128 -1.90 -8.42 7.56
CA ILE A 128 -2.70 -8.37 8.79
C ILE A 128 -2.18 -7.29 9.73
N GLU A 129 -0.86 -7.22 9.94
CA GLU A 129 -0.24 -6.23 10.84
C GLU A 129 -0.48 -4.81 10.33
N ARG A 130 -0.33 -4.57 9.03
CA ARG A 130 -0.59 -3.27 8.41
C ARG A 130 -2.06 -2.86 8.52
N ASN A 131 -2.98 -3.82 8.45
CA ASN A 131 -4.43 -3.59 8.45
C ASN A 131 -5.10 -3.96 9.78
N ILE A 132 -4.34 -4.08 10.88
CA ILE A 132 -4.86 -4.61 12.15
C ILE A 132 -6.02 -3.78 12.73
N ALA A 133 -6.10 -2.50 12.36
CA ALA A 133 -7.17 -1.58 12.74
C ALA A 133 -8.31 -1.47 11.70
N ASP A 134 -8.13 -2.04 10.50
CA ASP A 134 -9.14 -2.02 9.43
C ASP A 134 -9.91 -3.34 9.41
N ARG A 135 -11.02 -3.36 10.15
CA ARG A 135 -11.90 -4.52 10.23
C ARG A 135 -12.43 -4.98 8.87
N TYR A 136 -12.76 -4.05 7.97
CA TYR A 136 -13.27 -4.42 6.65
C TYR A 136 -12.18 -5.12 5.82
N ALA A 137 -10.95 -4.62 5.86
CA ALA A 137 -9.82 -5.25 5.18
C ALA A 137 -9.54 -6.67 5.71
N LEU A 138 -9.60 -6.88 7.02
CA LEU A 138 -9.41 -8.20 7.64
C LEU A 138 -10.58 -9.16 7.34
N GLU A 139 -11.83 -8.67 7.38
CA GLU A 139 -13.01 -9.46 6.97
C GLU A 139 -12.93 -9.83 5.48
N MET A 140 -12.51 -8.90 4.63
CA MET A 140 -12.30 -9.17 3.19
C MET A 140 -11.17 -10.17 2.94
N LEU A 141 -10.10 -10.12 3.74
CA LEU A 141 -9.01 -11.08 3.66
C LEU A 141 -9.51 -12.48 4.01
N SER A 142 -10.24 -12.62 5.12
CA SER A 142 -10.89 -13.87 5.54
C SER A 142 -11.83 -14.40 4.45
N TYR A 143 -12.69 -13.54 3.89
CA TYR A 143 -13.59 -13.90 2.78
C TYR A 143 -12.84 -14.38 1.53
N ARG A 144 -11.77 -13.69 1.12
CA ARG A 144 -10.97 -14.05 -0.06
C ARG A 144 -10.22 -15.36 0.16
N PHE A 145 -9.67 -15.57 1.36
CA PHE A 145 -9.04 -16.83 1.73
C PHE A 145 -10.04 -17.97 1.68
N ASN A 146 -11.22 -17.82 2.27
CA ASN A 146 -12.25 -18.85 2.27
C ASN A 146 -12.68 -19.24 0.84
N ARG A 147 -12.75 -18.29 -0.09
CA ARG A 147 -12.99 -18.59 -1.52
C ARG A 147 -11.84 -19.33 -2.19
N MET A 148 -10.59 -18.97 -1.87
CA MET A 148 -9.41 -19.68 -2.37
C MET A 148 -9.35 -21.10 -1.80
N ALA A 149 -9.65 -21.28 -0.50
CA ALA A 149 -9.75 -22.56 0.17
C ALA A 149 -10.82 -23.46 -0.47
N SER A 150 -12.05 -22.94 -0.68
CA SER A 150 -13.08 -23.67 -1.43
C SER A 150 -12.62 -24.10 -2.82
N TRP A 151 -11.87 -23.25 -3.51
CA TRP A 151 -11.34 -23.58 -4.83
C TRP A 151 -10.28 -24.69 -4.73
N LEU A 152 -9.28 -24.55 -3.85
CA LEU A 152 -8.21 -25.53 -3.62
C LEU A 152 -8.75 -26.91 -3.25
N LEU A 153 -9.73 -26.99 -2.34
CA LEU A 153 -10.38 -28.24 -1.92
C LEU A 153 -11.05 -29.00 -3.09
N THR A 154 -11.34 -28.32 -4.20
CA THR A 154 -11.97 -28.91 -5.38
C THR A 154 -10.99 -29.20 -6.52
N GLN A 155 -9.72 -28.82 -6.37
CA GLN A 155 -8.72 -29.01 -7.42
C GLN A 155 -8.11 -30.41 -7.32
N PRO A 156 -8.22 -31.25 -8.37
CA PRO A 156 -7.68 -32.61 -8.34
C PRO A 156 -6.15 -32.65 -8.32
N PHE A 157 -5.50 -31.54 -8.65
CA PHE A 157 -4.04 -31.41 -8.65
C PHE A 157 -3.48 -30.86 -7.34
N ALA A 158 -4.33 -30.29 -6.46
CA ALA A 158 -3.90 -29.75 -5.16
C ALA A 158 -3.69 -30.90 -4.16
N HIS A 159 -2.49 -30.99 -3.61
CA HIS A 159 -2.03 -32.03 -2.69
C HIS A 159 -1.17 -31.43 -1.57
N GLY A 160 -1.01 -32.10 -0.43
CA GLY A 160 -0.05 -31.66 0.60
C GLY A 160 -0.49 -30.44 1.42
N ASP A 161 0.39 -29.85 2.22
CA ASP A 161 0.04 -28.77 3.15
C ASP A 161 0.09 -27.37 2.53
N ILE A 162 -0.73 -26.47 3.07
CA ILE A 162 -0.69 -25.04 2.77
C ILE A 162 -0.31 -24.27 4.04
N LYS A 163 0.67 -23.38 3.94
CA LYS A 163 1.04 -22.46 5.02
C LYS A 163 0.88 -21.02 4.58
N PRO A 164 0.83 -20.06 5.52
CA PRO A 164 0.68 -18.64 5.19
C PRO A 164 1.74 -18.10 4.23
N ASP A 165 2.96 -18.65 4.27
CA ASP A 165 4.06 -18.26 3.38
C ASP A 165 3.82 -18.64 1.92
N ASN A 166 2.94 -19.61 1.65
CA ASN A 166 2.54 -19.94 0.28
C ASN A 166 1.55 -18.92 -0.31
N ILE A 167 1.14 -17.90 0.47
CA ILE A 167 0.06 -17.00 0.08
C ILE A 167 0.55 -15.56 0.15
N LEU A 168 0.53 -14.88 -0.99
CA LEU A 168 0.74 -13.44 -1.05
C LEU A 168 -0.59 -12.71 -1.23
N VAL A 169 -0.67 -11.54 -0.59
CA VAL A 169 -1.75 -10.57 -0.77
C VAL A 169 -1.25 -9.48 -1.72
N ARG A 170 -1.86 -9.40 -2.90
CA ARG A 170 -1.59 -8.33 -3.88
C ARG A 170 -2.07 -6.97 -3.35
N GLU A 171 -1.66 -5.89 -4.00
CA GLU A 171 -2.06 -4.52 -3.61
C GLU A 171 -3.59 -4.30 -3.64
N ASP A 172 -4.30 -4.93 -4.57
CA ASP A 172 -5.78 -4.92 -4.63
C ASP A 172 -6.44 -5.82 -3.56
N GLY A 173 -5.61 -6.50 -2.77
CA GLY A 173 -5.92 -7.47 -1.73
C GLY A 173 -6.36 -8.83 -2.26
N SER A 174 -6.28 -9.09 -3.57
CA SER A 174 -6.46 -10.45 -4.10
C SER A 174 -5.34 -11.38 -3.62
N LEU A 175 -5.65 -12.68 -3.51
CA LEU A 175 -4.70 -13.68 -3.07
C LEU A 175 -4.04 -14.34 -4.28
N VAL A 176 -2.77 -14.67 -4.14
CA VAL A 176 -2.05 -15.51 -5.09
C VAL A 176 -1.22 -16.54 -4.33
N LEU A 177 -1.18 -17.75 -4.86
CA LEU A 177 -0.34 -18.82 -4.35
C LEU A 177 1.05 -18.71 -4.95
N VAL A 178 2.03 -18.81 -4.08
CA VAL A 178 3.47 -18.86 -4.40
C VAL A 178 4.08 -20.06 -3.72
N ASP A 179 5.27 -20.44 -4.18
CA ASP A 179 6.02 -21.58 -3.62
C ASP A 179 5.20 -22.88 -3.60
N TYR A 180 5.01 -23.47 -4.78
CA TYR A 180 4.19 -24.68 -5.00
C TYR A 180 4.82 -25.97 -4.45
N ASP A 181 5.94 -25.86 -3.74
CA ASP A 181 6.56 -26.98 -3.05
C ASP A 181 5.57 -27.63 -2.09
N GLY A 182 5.42 -28.94 -2.21
CA GLY A 182 4.49 -29.72 -1.39
C GLY A 182 3.02 -29.61 -1.80
N MET A 183 2.58 -28.50 -2.41
CA MET A 183 1.17 -28.18 -2.69
C MET A 183 0.53 -28.86 -3.92
N PHE A 184 1.32 -29.33 -4.88
CA PHE A 184 0.79 -29.75 -6.20
C PHE A 184 1.51 -30.96 -6.77
N VAL A 185 1.64 -32.06 -6.00
CA VAL A 185 2.38 -33.25 -6.44
C VAL A 185 1.47 -34.46 -6.70
N PRO A 186 0.86 -34.60 -7.91
CA PRO A 186 0.04 -35.76 -8.28
C PRO A 186 0.84 -37.07 -8.41
N ALA A 187 2.16 -36.96 -8.45
CA ALA A 187 3.11 -38.03 -8.68
C ALA A 187 3.14 -39.15 -7.64
N MET A 188 2.64 -38.83 -6.45
CA MET A 188 2.88 -39.61 -5.23
C MET A 188 1.63 -40.32 -4.74
N LYS A 189 0.57 -40.39 -5.57
CA LYS A 189 -0.67 -41.05 -5.18
C LYS A 189 -0.42 -42.51 -4.78
N GLY A 190 -0.54 -42.79 -3.48
CA GLY A 190 -0.27 -44.10 -2.89
C GLY A 190 1.17 -44.31 -2.38
N GLU A 191 2.05 -43.32 -2.47
CA GLU A 191 3.38 -43.31 -1.86
C GLU A 191 3.35 -42.66 -0.45
N PRO A 192 4.31 -42.98 0.45
CA PRO A 192 4.50 -42.26 1.71
C PRO A 192 4.69 -40.75 1.49
N ALA A 193 4.20 -39.93 2.41
CA ALA A 193 4.45 -38.50 2.41
C ALA A 193 5.95 -38.21 2.61
N ARG A 194 6.52 -37.36 1.74
CA ARG A 194 7.94 -36.96 1.82
C ARG A 194 8.25 -36.10 3.02
N GLU A 195 7.28 -35.30 3.43
CA GLU A 195 7.36 -34.43 4.59
C GLU A 195 6.03 -34.51 5.35
N THR A 196 6.10 -34.35 6.67
CA THR A 196 4.92 -34.35 7.54
C THR A 196 4.21 -32.99 7.57
N GLY A 197 4.71 -32.00 6.84
CA GLY A 197 4.22 -30.63 6.83
C GLY A 197 4.72 -29.79 8.00
N SER A 198 4.39 -28.50 7.95
CA SER A 198 4.79 -27.53 8.99
C SER A 198 4.06 -27.82 10.32
N PRO A 199 4.76 -27.95 11.47
CA PRO A 199 4.14 -28.31 12.75
C PRO A 199 2.92 -27.48 13.14
N ASP A 200 2.94 -26.17 12.87
CA ASP A 200 1.86 -25.25 13.25
C ASP A 200 0.65 -25.27 12.30
N TYR A 201 0.72 -26.01 11.19
CA TYR A 201 -0.34 -26.11 10.19
C TYR A 201 -0.67 -27.54 9.77
N ARG A 202 -0.01 -28.56 10.32
CA ARG A 202 -0.30 -29.98 10.06
C ARG A 202 -1.16 -30.59 11.17
N HIS A 203 -1.87 -31.66 10.83
CA HIS A 203 -2.61 -32.43 11.83
C HIS A 203 -1.66 -33.11 12.85
N PRO A 204 -1.97 -33.13 14.17
CA PRO A 204 -1.08 -33.68 15.21
C PRO A 204 -0.71 -35.15 15.07
N GLU A 205 -1.60 -35.93 14.47
CA GLU A 205 -1.43 -37.38 14.27
C GLU A 205 -0.84 -37.73 12.90
N ARG A 206 -0.52 -36.73 12.07
CA ARG A 206 0.00 -36.96 10.72
C ARG A 206 1.36 -37.63 10.77
N THR A 207 1.51 -38.70 10.02
CA THR A 207 2.74 -39.48 9.87
C THR A 207 3.24 -39.45 8.42
N ASP A 208 4.46 -39.96 8.20
CA ASP A 208 5.03 -40.18 6.88
C ASP A 208 4.22 -41.20 6.03
N ARG A 209 3.33 -41.97 6.64
CA ARG A 209 2.45 -42.93 5.95
C ARG A 209 1.18 -42.31 5.40
N ASP A 210 0.84 -41.10 5.83
CA ASP A 210 -0.41 -40.44 5.46
C ASP A 210 -0.22 -39.68 4.14
N PHE A 211 -0.76 -40.23 3.06
CA PHE A 211 -0.81 -39.56 1.76
C PHE A 211 -2.01 -38.63 1.68
N ASN A 212 -1.78 -37.36 1.34
CA ASN A 212 -2.87 -36.42 1.12
C ASN A 212 -3.46 -36.63 -0.29
N GLY A 213 -4.57 -37.34 -0.35
CA GLY A 213 -5.37 -37.52 -1.57
C GLY A 213 -5.80 -36.21 -2.24
N GLY A 214 -5.85 -35.11 -1.47
CA GLY A 214 -6.07 -33.72 -1.89
C GLY A 214 -5.20 -32.76 -1.06
N ILE A 215 -5.53 -31.48 -1.04
CA ILE A 215 -4.87 -30.50 -0.15
C ILE A 215 -5.14 -30.84 1.33
N ASP A 216 -4.24 -30.47 2.24
CA ASP A 216 -4.39 -30.69 3.68
C ASP A 216 -5.52 -29.81 4.23
N ASP A 217 -6.64 -30.49 4.46
CA ASP A 217 -7.86 -29.97 5.05
C ASP A 217 -7.65 -29.30 6.41
N PHE A 218 -6.74 -29.85 7.24
CA PHE A 218 -6.45 -29.30 8.56
C PHE A 218 -5.75 -27.94 8.44
N SER A 219 -4.76 -27.83 7.55
CA SER A 219 -4.06 -26.56 7.29
C SER A 219 -5.03 -25.46 6.87
N ILE A 220 -5.96 -25.79 5.96
CA ILE A 220 -6.99 -24.85 5.51
C ILE A 220 -7.88 -24.40 6.67
N ALA A 221 -8.34 -25.33 7.52
CA ALA A 221 -9.20 -25.02 8.64
C ALA A 221 -8.51 -24.12 9.67
N VAL A 222 -7.23 -24.38 9.98
CA VAL A 222 -6.42 -23.56 10.89
C VAL A 222 -6.29 -22.13 10.37
N ILE A 223 -5.93 -21.94 9.09
CA ILE A 223 -5.75 -20.61 8.50
C ILE A 223 -7.10 -19.86 8.42
N ALA A 224 -8.17 -20.53 7.96
CA ALA A 224 -9.50 -19.92 7.87
C ALA A 224 -10.00 -19.40 9.22
N LEU A 225 -9.90 -20.25 10.26
CA LEU A 225 -10.30 -19.90 11.62
C LEU A 225 -9.45 -18.75 12.16
N SER A 226 -8.12 -18.79 11.93
CA SER A 226 -7.19 -17.74 12.34
C SER A 226 -7.58 -16.39 11.76
N LEU A 227 -7.79 -16.32 10.43
CA LEU A 227 -8.14 -15.08 9.74
C LEU A 227 -9.48 -14.52 10.22
N ARG A 228 -10.49 -15.37 10.41
CA ARG A 228 -11.80 -14.92 10.91
C ARG A 228 -11.73 -14.43 12.35
N ALA A 229 -11.02 -15.15 13.21
CA ALA A 229 -10.84 -14.76 14.62
C ALA A 229 -10.12 -13.42 14.73
N ILE A 230 -9.04 -13.23 13.96
CA ILE A 230 -8.30 -11.96 13.90
C ILE A 230 -9.19 -10.83 13.37
N ALA A 231 -10.01 -11.07 12.34
CA ALA A 231 -10.93 -10.06 11.82
C ALA A 231 -11.97 -9.61 12.86
N LEU A 232 -12.42 -10.51 13.73
CA LEU A 232 -13.39 -10.18 14.80
C LEU A 232 -12.73 -9.55 16.03
N LYS A 233 -11.52 -9.99 16.37
CA LYS A 233 -10.78 -9.56 17.57
C LYS A 233 -9.28 -9.44 17.24
N PRO A 234 -8.85 -8.30 16.65
CA PRO A 234 -7.47 -8.12 16.22
C PRO A 234 -6.43 -8.23 17.34
N GLU A 235 -6.83 -8.01 18.60
CA GLU A 235 -5.96 -8.14 19.77
C GLU A 235 -5.42 -9.56 19.98
N LEU A 236 -6.08 -10.58 19.40
CA LEU A 236 -5.61 -11.96 19.41
C LEU A 236 -4.21 -12.12 18.80
N ARG A 237 -3.84 -11.25 17.85
CA ARG A 237 -2.52 -11.25 17.23
C ARG A 237 -1.38 -10.98 18.22
N LYS A 238 -1.68 -10.40 19.39
CA LYS A 238 -0.69 -10.21 20.47
C LYS A 238 -0.36 -11.50 21.23
N LEU A 239 -1.18 -12.53 21.09
CA LEU A 239 -1.01 -13.82 21.77
C LEU A 239 -0.25 -14.85 20.92
N SER A 240 -0.15 -14.61 19.61
CA SER A 240 0.59 -15.44 18.67
C SER A 240 2.08 -15.10 18.62
N THR A 241 2.88 -15.99 18.04
CA THR A 241 4.31 -15.74 17.78
C THR A 241 4.50 -14.93 16.49
N ALA A 242 5.73 -14.47 16.23
CA ALA A 242 6.05 -13.79 14.98
C ALA A 242 5.84 -14.70 13.76
N ASP A 243 6.05 -16.01 13.93
CA ASP A 243 6.10 -16.99 12.83
C ASP A 243 4.75 -17.68 12.54
N THR A 244 3.71 -17.45 13.36
CA THR A 244 2.36 -18.00 13.12
C THR A 244 1.31 -16.92 12.97
N LEU A 245 0.21 -17.23 12.25
CA LEU A 245 -0.92 -16.31 12.14
C LEU A 245 -1.62 -16.12 13.49
N LEU A 246 -2.02 -17.25 14.10
CA LEU A 246 -2.71 -17.25 15.38
C LEU A 246 -2.34 -18.49 16.22
N PHE A 247 -2.61 -19.69 15.72
CA PHE A 247 -2.38 -20.94 16.45
C PHE A 247 -0.95 -21.48 16.30
N THR A 248 -0.53 -22.28 17.26
CA THR A 248 0.68 -23.11 17.24
C THR A 248 0.31 -24.59 17.38
N GLU A 249 1.24 -25.51 17.09
CA GLU A 249 1.03 -26.97 17.25
C GLU A 249 0.47 -27.34 18.64
N ARG A 250 0.92 -26.62 19.68
CA ARG A 250 0.48 -26.86 21.06
C ARG A 250 -1.01 -26.59 21.25
N ASP A 251 -1.55 -25.59 20.58
CA ASP A 251 -2.93 -25.15 20.75
C ASP A 251 -3.94 -26.22 20.33
N PHE A 252 -3.59 -27.02 19.32
CA PHE A 252 -4.48 -28.06 18.79
C PHE A 252 -4.05 -29.48 19.16
N ARG A 253 -2.84 -29.66 19.71
CA ARG A 253 -2.44 -30.92 20.38
C ARG A 253 -3.06 -31.07 21.77
N ASP A 254 -3.29 -29.96 22.46
CA ASP A 254 -4.08 -29.93 23.70
C ASP A 254 -5.09 -28.76 23.69
N PRO A 255 -6.22 -28.91 22.96
CA PRO A 255 -7.22 -27.87 22.83
C PRO A 255 -7.79 -27.35 24.16
N ALA A 256 -7.80 -28.20 25.20
CA ALA A 256 -8.36 -27.85 26.50
C ALA A 256 -7.49 -26.81 27.26
N SER A 257 -6.18 -26.84 27.05
CA SER A 257 -5.26 -25.89 27.70
C SER A 257 -5.03 -24.62 26.90
N SER A 258 -5.30 -24.61 25.58
CA SER A 258 -5.08 -23.46 24.70
C SER A 258 -5.82 -22.19 25.17
N ALA A 259 -5.05 -21.13 25.46
CA ALA A 259 -5.60 -19.81 25.78
C ALA A 259 -6.24 -19.16 24.54
N ILE A 260 -5.66 -19.39 23.36
CA ILE A 260 -6.13 -18.85 22.09
C ILE A 260 -7.50 -19.45 21.76
N LEU A 261 -7.67 -20.77 21.86
CA LEU A 261 -8.97 -21.40 21.61
C LEU A 261 -10.05 -20.91 22.59
N LYS A 262 -9.72 -20.65 23.85
CA LYS A 262 -10.67 -20.06 24.82
C LYS A 262 -11.17 -18.69 24.37
N GLU A 263 -10.26 -17.83 23.90
CA GLU A 263 -10.63 -16.51 23.39
C GLU A 263 -11.42 -16.60 22.08
N VAL A 264 -11.08 -17.53 21.19
CA VAL A 264 -11.84 -17.79 19.95
C VAL A 264 -13.23 -18.33 20.25
N GLN A 265 -13.38 -19.22 21.24
CA GLN A 265 -14.68 -19.74 21.69
C GLN A 265 -15.60 -18.63 22.23
N ALA A 266 -15.04 -17.58 22.85
CA ALA A 266 -15.82 -16.44 23.31
C ALA A 266 -16.47 -15.64 22.17
N LEU A 267 -16.05 -15.86 20.92
CA LEU A 267 -16.55 -15.19 19.72
C LEU A 267 -17.59 -16.03 18.94
N ILE A 268 -18.03 -17.18 19.48
CA ILE A 268 -18.92 -18.14 18.80
C ILE A 268 -20.30 -17.58 18.42
N SER A 269 -20.68 -16.41 18.94
CA SER A 269 -21.90 -15.71 18.52
C SER A 269 -21.83 -15.24 17.06
N ASP A 270 -20.63 -15.09 16.48
CA ASP A 270 -20.45 -14.89 15.05
C ASP A 270 -20.71 -16.19 14.28
N LYS A 271 -21.72 -16.16 13.40
CA LYS A 271 -22.17 -17.35 12.67
C LYS A 271 -21.06 -17.95 11.80
N GLU A 272 -20.28 -17.12 11.13
CA GLU A 272 -19.21 -17.56 10.24
C GLU A 272 -18.06 -18.20 11.04
N LEU A 273 -17.61 -17.54 12.11
CA LEU A 273 -16.63 -18.12 13.02
C LEU A 273 -17.11 -19.44 13.61
N SER A 274 -18.37 -19.55 14.03
CA SER A 274 -18.92 -20.79 14.59
C SER A 274 -18.85 -21.95 13.57
N VAL A 275 -19.07 -21.68 12.29
CA VAL A 275 -18.94 -22.69 11.23
C VAL A 275 -17.47 -23.08 11.04
N LEU A 276 -16.56 -22.10 10.97
CA LEU A 276 -15.12 -22.35 10.81
C LEU A 276 -14.51 -23.07 12.02
N LEU A 277 -14.97 -22.78 13.22
CA LEU A 277 -14.57 -23.48 14.45
C LEU A 277 -15.05 -24.94 14.42
N GLY A 278 -16.27 -25.19 13.94
CA GLY A 278 -16.75 -26.56 13.70
C GLY A 278 -15.92 -27.29 12.66
N ALA A 279 -15.56 -26.62 11.56
CA ALA A 279 -14.69 -27.18 10.53
C ALA A 279 -13.30 -27.55 11.08
N PHE A 280 -12.71 -26.66 11.87
CA PHE A 280 -11.45 -26.91 12.57
C PHE A 280 -11.52 -28.16 13.45
N PHE A 281 -12.57 -28.34 14.26
CA PHE A 281 -12.67 -29.53 15.11
C PHE A 281 -12.97 -30.82 14.32
N ILE A 282 -13.70 -30.75 13.22
CA ILE A 282 -13.91 -31.91 12.33
C ILE A 282 -12.59 -32.33 11.67
N ALA A 283 -11.82 -31.35 11.18
CA ALA A 283 -10.50 -31.60 10.62
C ALA A 283 -9.54 -32.15 11.69
N LEU A 284 -9.59 -31.62 12.92
CA LEU A 284 -8.78 -32.11 14.05
C LEU A 284 -9.16 -33.53 14.51
N ALA A 285 -10.41 -33.93 14.32
CA ALA A 285 -10.88 -35.25 14.76
C ALA A 285 -10.64 -36.34 13.70
N ASN A 286 -10.76 -35.99 12.42
CA ASN A 286 -10.77 -36.95 11.32
C ASN A 286 -9.60 -36.80 10.34
N ASN A 287 -8.75 -35.78 10.52
CA ASN A 287 -7.75 -35.35 9.54
C ASN A 287 -8.34 -35.18 8.13
N SER A 288 -9.61 -34.74 8.05
CA SER A 288 -10.38 -34.63 6.83
C SER A 288 -11.60 -33.73 7.06
N LEU A 289 -11.98 -33.00 6.02
CA LEU A 289 -13.17 -32.17 5.90
C LEU A 289 -14.22 -32.80 4.96
N ASP A 290 -14.09 -34.08 4.59
CA ASP A 290 -15.03 -34.80 3.70
C ASP A 290 -16.48 -34.79 4.23
N LEU A 291 -16.64 -34.69 5.55
CA LEU A 291 -17.94 -34.60 6.22
C LEU A 291 -18.61 -33.23 6.04
N LEU A 292 -17.90 -32.24 5.52
CA LEU A 292 -18.39 -30.89 5.31
C LEU A 292 -18.72 -30.61 3.84
N SER A 293 -19.78 -29.85 3.61
CA SER A 293 -20.08 -29.36 2.28
C SER A 293 -18.98 -28.40 1.83
N PHE A 294 -18.61 -28.40 0.54
CA PHE A 294 -17.74 -27.38 -0.05
C PHE A 294 -18.24 -25.93 0.21
N ARG A 295 -19.55 -25.77 0.46
CA ARG A 295 -20.20 -24.50 0.82
C ARG A 295 -19.84 -23.98 2.21
N THR A 296 -19.17 -24.79 3.05
CA THR A 296 -18.78 -24.41 4.42
C THR A 296 -17.88 -23.19 4.43
N PHE A 297 -16.98 -23.08 3.45
CA PHE A 297 -16.11 -21.91 3.25
C PHE A 297 -16.73 -20.84 2.33
N MET A 298 -17.96 -21.01 1.84
CA MET A 298 -18.62 -19.99 1.03
C MET A 298 -19.26 -18.94 1.94
N THR A 299 -18.46 -17.97 2.36
CA THR A 299 -18.91 -16.92 3.28
C THR A 299 -19.49 -15.73 2.52
N ALA A 300 -20.35 -14.96 3.19
CA ALA A 300 -20.94 -13.77 2.58
C ALA A 300 -19.83 -12.75 2.34
N LYS A 301 -19.77 -12.15 1.14
CA LYS A 301 -18.83 -11.06 0.86
C LYS A 301 -19.09 -9.95 1.88
N PRO A 302 -18.09 -9.54 2.68
CA PRO A 302 -18.24 -8.40 3.56
C PRO A 302 -18.69 -7.20 2.74
N GLU A 303 -19.78 -6.58 3.16
CA GLU A 303 -20.22 -5.36 2.53
C GLU A 303 -19.18 -4.28 2.85
N LYS A 304 -18.64 -3.63 1.81
CA LYS A 304 -17.95 -2.35 2.04
C LYS A 304 -18.92 -1.52 2.85
N PRO A 305 -18.51 -0.92 3.99
CA PRO A 305 -19.30 0.12 4.60
C PRO A 305 -19.70 1.07 3.47
N LYS A 306 -20.99 1.17 3.19
CA LYS A 306 -21.45 1.89 2.01
C LYS A 306 -20.90 3.30 2.13
N VAL A 307 -20.01 3.69 1.20
CA VAL A 307 -19.78 5.10 0.92
C VAL A 307 -21.11 5.58 0.37
N VAL A 308 -21.87 6.26 1.22
CA VAL A 308 -23.10 6.91 0.81
C VAL A 308 -22.67 8.05 -0.10
N GLU A 309 -22.74 7.84 -1.43
CA GLU A 309 -23.09 8.96 -2.31
C GLU A 309 -24.41 9.51 -1.77
N VAL A 310 -24.47 10.81 -1.49
CA VAL A 310 -25.65 11.46 -0.93
C VAL A 310 -26.58 11.87 -2.08
N PRO A 311 -27.66 11.13 -2.40
CA PRO A 311 -28.90 11.77 -2.79
C PRO A 311 -29.62 12.24 -1.51
N LYS A 312 -30.24 13.43 -1.57
CA LYS A 312 -30.89 14.13 -0.44
C LYS A 312 -31.53 13.16 0.60
N PRO A 313 -31.21 13.31 1.89
CA PRO A 313 -31.47 12.28 2.90
C PRO A 313 -32.93 12.25 3.37
N GLN A 314 -33.39 11.04 3.73
CA GLN A 314 -34.42 10.83 4.76
C GLN A 314 -33.81 10.06 5.95
N ILE A 315 -33.32 10.87 6.91
CA ILE A 315 -33.36 10.79 8.38
C ILE A 315 -33.33 9.39 9.03
N VAL A 316 -32.15 9.02 9.56
CA VAL A 316 -32.01 8.47 10.91
C VAL A 316 -31.08 9.44 11.64
N GLU A 317 -31.57 10.09 12.70
CA GLU A 317 -30.92 11.21 13.39
C GLU A 317 -29.59 10.80 14.03
N VAL A 318 -28.48 11.12 13.35
CA VAL A 318 -27.24 11.45 14.05
C VAL A 318 -27.41 12.91 14.48
N GLU A 319 -27.31 13.22 15.78
CA GLU A 319 -27.16 14.61 16.21
C GLU A 319 -25.94 15.19 15.46
N GLU A 320 -26.16 15.94 14.37
CA GLU A 320 -25.12 16.78 13.77
C GLU A 320 -24.80 17.87 14.78
N ILE A 321 -23.79 17.61 15.61
CA ILE A 321 -23.29 18.57 16.57
C ILE A 321 -22.52 19.63 15.78
N ASP A 322 -23.13 20.80 15.63
CA ASP A 322 -22.61 21.95 14.87
C ASP A 322 -21.22 22.40 15.36
N THR A 323 -20.34 22.78 14.41
CA THR A 323 -19.02 23.36 14.68
C THR A 323 -19.07 24.88 14.91
N SER A 324 -20.16 25.56 14.54
CA SER A 324 -20.27 27.01 14.68
C SER A 324 -20.50 27.43 16.15
N VAL A 325 -19.83 28.48 16.62
CA VAL A 325 -19.93 28.92 18.03
C VAL A 325 -20.64 30.27 18.12
N SER A 326 -21.81 30.29 18.76
CA SER A 326 -22.56 31.52 19.02
C SER A 326 -22.06 32.26 20.27
N LYS A 327 -22.48 33.52 20.43
CA LYS A 327 -22.21 34.28 21.67
C LYS A 327 -22.89 33.64 22.89
N GLU A 328 -24.04 33.01 22.69
CA GLU A 328 -24.78 32.33 23.74
C GLU A 328 -24.08 31.04 24.18
N ASP A 329 -23.50 30.27 23.25
CA ASP A 329 -22.68 29.09 23.57
C ASP A 329 -21.52 29.47 24.49
N LEU A 330 -20.81 30.56 24.17
CA LEU A 330 -19.69 31.06 24.97
C LEU A 330 -20.14 31.58 26.34
N ALA A 331 -21.31 32.22 26.42
CA ALA A 331 -21.85 32.73 27.69
C ALA A 331 -22.30 31.59 28.61
N ASN A 332 -22.82 30.50 28.05
CA ASN A 332 -23.29 29.33 28.78
C ASN A 332 -22.23 28.25 29.00
N GLY A 333 -21.08 28.37 28.33
CA GLY A 333 -20.00 27.40 28.34
C GLY A 333 -19.28 27.30 29.69
N VAL A 334 -18.79 26.10 29.99
CA VAL A 334 -18.04 25.80 31.20
C VAL A 334 -16.56 25.87 30.89
N LYS A 335 -15.84 26.71 31.64
CA LYS A 335 -14.39 26.82 31.56
C LYS A 335 -13.72 25.72 32.35
N ASP A 336 -12.68 25.15 31.79
CA ASP A 336 -11.73 24.34 32.56
C ASP A 336 -10.66 25.22 33.24
N GLU A 337 -9.77 24.58 33.99
CA GLU A 337 -8.66 25.20 34.72
C GLU A 337 -7.62 25.88 33.82
N PHE A 338 -7.61 25.58 32.51
CA PHE A 338 -6.72 26.17 31.51
C PHE A 338 -7.39 27.30 30.71
N GLY A 339 -8.66 27.61 31.01
CA GLY A 339 -9.43 28.64 30.33
C GLY A 339 -9.95 28.22 28.95
N VAL A 340 -10.05 26.91 28.68
CA VAL A 340 -10.74 26.36 27.52
C VAL A 340 -12.23 26.21 27.85
N ILE A 341 -13.07 26.73 26.98
CA ILE A 341 -14.53 26.78 27.15
C ILE A 341 -15.13 25.57 26.42
N TYR A 342 -15.89 24.77 27.16
CA TYR A 342 -16.68 23.65 26.65
C TYR A 342 -18.18 23.95 26.73
N SER A 343 -18.99 23.28 25.92
CA SER A 343 -20.43 23.20 26.15
C SER A 343 -20.73 22.55 27.51
N ARG A 344 -21.90 22.82 28.09
CA ARG A 344 -22.29 22.29 29.42
C ARG A 344 -22.31 20.76 29.49
N ASP A 345 -22.61 20.10 28.37
CA ASP A 345 -22.61 18.64 28.23
C ASP A 345 -21.20 18.06 27.95
N GLY A 346 -20.18 18.90 27.78
CA GLY A 346 -18.80 18.51 27.47
C GLY A 346 -18.58 17.94 26.05
N LYS A 347 -19.63 17.86 25.21
CA LYS A 347 -19.55 17.29 23.86
C LYS A 347 -18.83 18.23 22.88
N ARG A 348 -18.85 19.55 23.10
CA ARG A 348 -18.23 20.55 22.21
C ARG A 348 -17.13 21.31 22.94
N LEU A 349 -15.94 21.36 22.36
CA LEU A 349 -14.91 22.32 22.73
C LEU A 349 -15.17 23.58 21.91
N LEU A 350 -15.62 24.64 22.57
CA LEU A 350 -16.11 25.85 21.92
C LEU A 350 -14.95 26.77 21.56
N LYS A 351 -14.18 27.21 22.56
CA LYS A 351 -13.11 28.20 22.33
C LYS A 351 -12.14 28.28 23.50
N ARG A 352 -10.87 28.52 23.20
CA ARG A 352 -9.86 28.92 24.17
C ARG A 352 -9.98 30.40 24.50
N GLN A 353 -9.86 30.77 25.78
CA GLN A 353 -9.81 32.18 26.16
C GLN A 353 -8.56 32.89 25.59
N SER A 354 -8.75 34.05 24.98
CA SER A 354 -7.66 34.85 24.39
C SER A 354 -6.66 35.32 25.47
N GLY A 355 -5.37 35.41 25.11
CA GLY A 355 -4.31 35.97 25.98
C GLY A 355 -3.68 35.02 27.01
N LEU A 356 -4.27 33.85 27.27
CA LEU A 356 -3.64 32.80 28.09
C LEU A 356 -2.43 32.16 27.39
N LYS A 357 -1.48 31.60 28.14
CA LYS A 357 -0.43 30.75 27.56
C LYS A 357 -0.81 29.30 27.80
N LEU A 358 -1.09 28.60 26.72
CA LEU A 358 -1.41 27.19 26.72
C LEU A 358 -0.34 26.49 25.90
N SER A 359 0.58 25.78 26.57
CA SER A 359 1.70 25.10 25.90
C SER A 359 1.37 23.66 25.54
N ASN A 360 0.80 22.90 26.47
CA ASN A 360 0.38 21.52 26.24
C ASN A 360 -1.06 21.39 26.73
N TYR A 361 -1.91 20.73 25.95
CA TYR A 361 -3.32 20.61 26.30
C TYR A 361 -3.92 19.25 25.96
N ASN A 362 -4.64 18.67 26.90
CA ASN A 362 -5.35 17.41 26.70
C ASN A 362 -6.84 17.69 26.61
N ILE A 363 -7.44 17.48 25.44
CA ILE A 363 -8.88 17.64 25.25
C ILE A 363 -9.60 16.56 26.06
N LYS A 364 -10.63 16.97 26.81
CA LYS A 364 -11.41 16.09 27.69
C LYS A 364 -12.01 14.90 26.95
N ALA A 365 -11.91 13.71 27.54
CA ALA A 365 -12.55 12.52 27.02
C ALA A 365 -14.07 12.71 26.93
N GLY A 366 -14.70 12.21 25.86
CA GLY A 366 -16.12 12.39 25.60
C GLY A 366 -16.45 13.60 24.72
N THR A 367 -15.51 14.54 24.54
CA THR A 367 -15.65 15.61 23.52
C THR A 367 -15.80 14.98 22.14
N LYS A 368 -16.83 15.40 21.41
CA LYS A 368 -17.20 14.96 20.06
C LYS A 368 -16.76 15.95 18.99
N VAL A 369 -16.80 17.25 19.29
CA VAL A 369 -16.51 18.30 18.32
C VAL A 369 -15.51 19.30 18.88
N ILE A 370 -14.46 19.57 18.12
CA ILE A 370 -13.63 20.77 18.27
C ILE A 370 -14.24 21.81 17.34
N CYS A 371 -14.80 22.88 17.89
CA CYS A 371 -15.54 23.86 17.10
C CYS A 371 -14.63 24.75 16.25
N ASP A 372 -15.24 25.52 15.36
CA ASP A 372 -14.55 26.50 14.53
C ASP A 372 -13.81 27.51 15.42
N ASP A 373 -12.61 27.91 14.99
CA ASP A 373 -11.73 28.84 15.71
C ASP A 373 -11.34 28.43 17.14
N ALA A 374 -11.56 27.17 17.54
CA ALA A 374 -11.38 26.69 18.92
C ALA A 374 -10.03 27.10 19.57
N PHE A 375 -8.94 26.94 18.84
CA PHE A 375 -7.58 27.34 19.24
C PHE A 375 -6.98 28.40 18.31
N LEU A 376 -7.79 29.16 17.58
CA LEU A 376 -7.32 30.20 16.66
C LEU A 376 -6.32 31.15 17.35
N GLY A 377 -5.14 31.29 16.74
CA GLY A 377 -4.08 32.19 17.20
C GLY A 377 -3.42 31.76 18.50
N CYS A 378 -3.57 30.50 18.92
CA CYS A 378 -2.92 29.97 20.12
C CYS A 378 -1.43 29.71 19.86
N SER A 379 -0.66 30.77 19.64
CA SER A 379 0.75 30.73 19.25
C SER A 379 1.67 30.07 20.26
N SER A 380 1.23 29.89 21.52
CA SER A 380 2.00 29.18 22.55
C SER A 380 1.82 27.66 22.52
N LEU A 381 0.80 27.13 21.82
CA LEU A 381 0.45 25.70 21.85
C LEU A 381 1.53 24.89 21.13
N GLN A 382 2.23 24.04 21.88
CA GLN A 382 3.29 23.16 21.40
C GLN A 382 2.78 21.73 21.13
N SER A 383 1.86 21.23 21.97
CA SER A 383 1.23 19.93 21.78
C SER A 383 -0.24 19.93 22.21
N VAL A 384 -1.04 19.12 21.52
CA VAL A 384 -2.44 18.89 21.87
C VAL A 384 -2.79 17.40 21.70
N THR A 385 -3.39 16.81 22.74
CA THR A 385 -3.90 15.43 22.69
C THR A 385 -5.39 15.48 22.38
N ILE A 386 -5.79 14.87 21.26
CA ILE A 386 -7.19 14.78 20.84
C ILE A 386 -7.70 13.35 21.14
N PRO A 387 -8.74 13.16 21.97
CA PRO A 387 -9.27 11.84 22.26
C PRO A 387 -10.01 11.26 21.06
N SER A 388 -10.07 9.92 20.97
CA SER A 388 -10.80 9.17 19.92
C SER A 388 -12.31 9.40 19.92
N SER A 389 -12.85 10.09 20.92
CA SER A 389 -14.25 10.51 20.93
C SER A 389 -14.54 11.64 19.95
N VAL A 390 -13.52 12.42 19.53
CA VAL A 390 -13.69 13.56 18.63
C VAL A 390 -13.92 13.07 17.21
N THR A 391 -15.10 13.33 16.66
CA THR A 391 -15.49 12.96 15.29
C THR A 391 -15.33 14.12 14.31
N THR A 392 -15.33 15.36 14.80
CA THR A 392 -15.32 16.56 13.96
C THR A 392 -14.32 17.60 14.47
N ILE A 393 -13.51 18.13 13.56
CA ILE A 393 -12.63 19.29 13.79
C ILE A 393 -13.10 20.41 12.87
N GLY A 394 -13.54 21.51 13.47
CA GLY A 394 -14.06 22.68 12.78
C GLY A 394 -13.02 23.39 11.92
N HIS A 395 -13.53 24.27 11.07
CA HIS A 395 -12.72 25.17 10.27
C HIS A 395 -11.87 26.07 11.16
N HIS A 396 -10.63 26.33 10.75
CA HIS A 396 -9.71 27.23 11.46
C HIS A 396 -9.37 26.78 12.90
N ALA A 397 -9.75 25.56 13.32
CA ALA A 397 -9.67 25.12 14.71
C ALA A 397 -8.28 25.27 15.34
N PHE A 398 -7.21 25.08 14.56
CA PHE A 398 -5.82 25.25 14.99
C PHE A 398 -5.05 26.30 14.18
N ARG A 399 -5.76 27.18 13.46
CA ARG A 399 -5.14 28.23 12.66
C ARG A 399 -4.23 29.10 13.54
N GLU A 400 -3.05 29.43 13.02
CA GLU A 400 -2.03 30.28 13.67
C GLU A 400 -1.54 29.74 15.04
N CYS A 401 -1.67 28.44 15.30
CA CYS A 401 -0.96 27.74 16.37
C CYS A 401 0.52 27.57 16.03
N SER A 402 1.25 28.69 15.92
CA SER A 402 2.57 28.77 15.30
C SER A 402 3.66 27.92 15.97
N SER A 403 3.52 27.57 17.26
CA SER A 403 4.46 26.72 17.99
C SER A 403 4.09 25.23 18.02
N LEU A 404 2.98 24.81 17.38
CA LEU A 404 2.52 23.42 17.41
C LEU A 404 3.53 22.56 16.63
N GLN A 405 4.13 21.57 17.29
CA GLN A 405 5.26 20.82 16.71
C GLN A 405 4.83 19.54 15.99
N SER A 406 3.83 18.85 16.52
CA SER A 406 3.30 17.61 15.95
C SER A 406 1.79 17.52 16.20
N MET A 407 1.10 16.81 15.30
CA MET A 407 -0.34 16.58 15.42
C MET A 407 -0.70 15.15 15.02
N SER A 408 -1.43 14.46 15.91
CA SER A 408 -2.06 13.16 15.64
C SER A 408 -3.58 13.34 15.56
N ILE A 409 -4.13 13.25 14.35
CA ILE A 409 -5.57 13.37 14.11
C ILE A 409 -6.24 12.01 14.44
N PRO A 410 -7.28 11.96 15.28
CA PRO A 410 -7.94 10.70 15.63
C PRO A 410 -8.59 10.02 14.41
N SER A 411 -8.61 8.68 14.40
CA SER A 411 -9.25 7.86 13.34
C SER A 411 -10.78 7.98 13.25
N SER A 412 -11.39 8.71 14.18
CA SER A 412 -12.81 9.08 14.12
C SER A 412 -13.08 10.32 13.26
N VAL A 413 -12.05 11.08 12.89
CA VAL A 413 -12.17 12.28 12.06
C VAL A 413 -12.19 11.90 10.58
N THR A 414 -13.20 12.35 9.85
CA THR A 414 -13.41 12.00 8.44
C THR A 414 -12.97 13.08 7.45
N THR A 415 -12.75 14.32 7.90
CA THR A 415 -12.34 15.44 7.04
C THR A 415 -11.36 16.35 7.77
N ILE A 416 -10.43 16.96 7.01
CA ILE A 416 -9.63 18.08 7.50
C ILE A 416 -10.20 19.34 6.86
N GLY A 417 -10.88 20.16 7.67
CA GLY A 417 -11.54 21.37 7.17
C GLY A 417 -10.60 22.45 6.62
N ASN A 418 -11.20 23.44 5.98
CA ASN A 418 -10.50 24.60 5.44
C ASN A 418 -9.71 25.35 6.53
N TYR A 419 -8.46 25.69 6.20
CA TYR A 419 -7.50 26.40 7.07
C TYR A 419 -7.25 25.77 8.45
N THR A 420 -7.59 24.49 8.68
CA THR A 420 -7.52 23.89 10.03
C THR A 420 -6.17 24.05 10.71
N PHE A 421 -5.06 23.92 9.97
CA PHE A 421 -3.68 24.10 10.43
C PHE A 421 -2.96 25.25 9.71
N TYR A 422 -3.69 26.20 9.12
CA TYR A 422 -3.10 27.35 8.43
C TYR A 422 -2.15 28.10 9.38
N ARG A 423 -0.91 28.35 8.95
CA ARG A 423 0.15 29.03 9.76
C ARG A 423 0.56 28.30 11.04
N CYS A 424 0.43 26.99 11.10
CA CYS A 424 1.12 26.17 12.10
C CYS A 424 2.61 26.03 11.73
N SER A 425 3.35 27.13 11.76
CA SER A 425 4.69 27.26 11.17
C SER A 425 5.73 26.27 11.72
N SER A 426 5.63 25.87 12.99
CA SER A 426 6.53 24.90 13.63
C SER A 426 6.08 23.44 13.50
N LEU A 427 4.99 23.15 12.79
CA LEU A 427 4.46 21.79 12.65
C LEU A 427 5.39 20.96 11.77
N GLN A 428 6.09 20.00 12.35
CA GLN A 428 7.11 19.19 11.68
C GLN A 428 6.52 17.93 11.05
N SER A 429 5.49 17.37 11.68
CA SER A 429 4.82 16.14 11.23
C SER A 429 3.33 16.14 11.58
N VAL A 430 2.54 15.54 10.69
CA VAL A 430 1.11 15.30 10.88
C VAL A 430 0.78 13.88 10.44
N THR A 431 0.14 13.13 11.33
CA THR A 431 -0.42 11.82 10.98
C THR A 431 -1.88 11.99 10.57
N ILE A 432 -2.16 11.83 9.29
CA ILE A 432 -3.51 11.85 8.72
C ILE A 432 -4.06 10.41 8.73
N PRO A 433 -5.12 10.09 9.48
CA PRO A 433 -5.64 8.72 9.57
C PRO A 433 -6.42 8.33 8.32
N SER A 434 -6.52 7.02 8.06
CA SER A 434 -7.26 6.43 6.93
C SER A 434 -8.78 6.65 6.96
N SER A 435 -9.31 7.28 8.00
CA SER A 435 -10.69 7.75 8.05
C SER A 435 -10.90 9.04 7.27
N VAL A 436 -9.84 9.84 7.03
CA VAL A 436 -9.93 11.12 6.35
C VAL A 436 -10.16 10.92 4.85
N THR A 437 -11.23 11.48 4.31
CA THR A 437 -11.61 11.35 2.90
C THR A 437 -11.33 12.60 2.07
N SER A 438 -11.13 13.76 2.71
CA SER A 438 -10.80 15.03 2.05
C SER A 438 -9.89 15.92 2.90
N ILE A 439 -9.03 16.68 2.22
CA ILE A 439 -8.22 17.75 2.79
C ILE A 439 -8.70 19.07 2.19
N GLY A 440 -9.24 19.95 3.04
CA GLY A 440 -9.84 21.21 2.63
C GLY A 440 -8.84 22.27 2.17
N ASP A 441 -9.38 23.37 1.65
CA ASP A 441 -8.59 24.46 1.09
C ASP A 441 -7.74 25.14 2.18
N TRP A 442 -6.51 25.49 1.83
CA TRP A 442 -5.52 26.11 2.74
C TRP A 442 -5.26 25.33 4.05
N ALA A 443 -5.66 24.06 4.16
CA ALA A 443 -5.65 23.29 5.41
C ALA A 443 -4.29 23.26 6.12
N PHE A 444 -3.19 23.15 5.37
CA PHE A 444 -1.81 23.15 5.86
C PHE A 444 -0.97 24.29 5.25
N LYS A 445 -1.61 25.35 4.74
CA LYS A 445 -0.84 26.46 4.15
C LYS A 445 0.05 27.11 5.22
N ASP A 446 1.28 27.45 4.84
CA ASP A 446 2.28 28.12 5.68
C ASP A 446 2.70 27.27 6.91
N CYS A 447 2.57 25.93 6.79
CA CYS A 447 3.20 24.96 7.70
C CYS A 447 4.68 24.81 7.35
N SER A 448 5.45 25.88 7.52
CA SER A 448 6.81 26.03 6.97
C SER A 448 7.82 24.95 7.40
N SER A 449 7.65 24.35 8.58
CA SER A 449 8.51 23.29 9.12
C SER A 449 8.07 21.87 8.78
N LEU A 450 6.94 21.67 8.08
CA LEU A 450 6.41 20.35 7.77
C LEU A 450 7.37 19.63 6.82
N GLN A 451 7.99 18.53 7.28
CA GLN A 451 9.04 17.85 6.52
C GLN A 451 8.50 16.75 5.61
N SER A 452 7.46 16.06 6.06
CA SER A 452 6.78 15.00 5.33
C SER A 452 5.30 14.98 5.67
N VAL A 453 4.50 14.55 4.69
CA VAL A 453 3.08 14.24 4.88
C VAL A 453 2.76 12.97 4.09
N THR A 454 2.18 11.99 4.79
CA THR A 454 1.62 10.80 4.15
C THR A 454 0.12 11.01 4.04
N ILE A 455 -0.37 11.14 2.81
CA ILE A 455 -1.80 11.27 2.52
C ILE A 455 -2.37 9.85 2.38
N PRO A 456 -3.32 9.41 3.23
CA PRO A 456 -3.81 8.04 3.21
C PRO A 456 -4.69 7.77 1.99
N SER A 457 -4.78 6.49 1.58
CA SER A 457 -5.55 6.05 0.41
C SER A 457 -7.06 6.27 0.49
N SER A 458 -7.58 6.70 1.63
CA SER A 458 -8.96 7.16 1.77
C SER A 458 -9.21 8.55 1.18
N VAL A 459 -8.17 9.39 1.02
CA VAL A 459 -8.32 10.77 0.56
C VAL A 459 -8.58 10.82 -0.95
N THR A 460 -9.73 11.37 -1.33
CA THR A 460 -10.15 11.46 -2.74
C THR A 460 -9.87 12.81 -3.38
N SER A 461 -9.64 13.85 -2.56
CA SER A 461 -9.44 15.24 -3.00
C SER A 461 -8.47 15.99 -2.09
N ILE A 462 -7.61 16.81 -2.73
CA ILE A 462 -6.72 17.77 -2.09
C ILE A 462 -7.16 19.15 -2.53
N GLY A 463 -7.65 19.95 -1.58
CA GLY A 463 -8.19 21.29 -1.82
C GLY A 463 -7.17 22.29 -2.35
N ASP A 464 -7.67 23.44 -2.78
CA ASP A 464 -6.87 24.51 -3.31
C ASP A 464 -5.90 25.03 -2.24
N SER A 465 -4.65 25.22 -2.63
CA SER A 465 -3.59 25.73 -1.75
C SER A 465 -3.36 24.92 -0.46
N ALA A 466 -3.78 23.65 -0.41
CA ALA A 466 -3.77 22.84 0.81
C ALA A 466 -2.41 22.78 1.51
N PHE A 467 -1.31 22.72 0.74
CA PHE A 467 0.08 22.69 1.24
C PHE A 467 0.91 23.89 0.73
N TRP A 468 0.28 25.01 0.40
CA TRP A 468 0.97 26.23 -0.06
C TRP A 468 2.01 26.68 1.00
N GLU A 469 3.24 27.01 0.59
CA GLU A 469 4.34 27.48 1.45
C GLU A 469 4.77 26.48 2.56
N CYS A 470 4.57 25.18 2.36
CA CYS A 470 5.23 24.15 3.15
C CYS A 470 6.73 24.04 2.78
N HIS A 471 7.52 25.05 3.17
CA HIS A 471 8.90 25.25 2.70
C HIS A 471 9.84 24.07 2.94
N SER A 472 9.66 23.34 4.06
CA SER A 472 10.51 22.21 4.45
C SER A 472 10.04 20.86 3.91
N LEU A 473 8.92 20.81 3.18
CA LEU A 473 8.32 19.55 2.72
C LEU A 473 9.20 18.91 1.64
N GLN A 474 9.83 17.78 1.95
CA GLN A 474 10.83 17.15 1.08
C GLN A 474 10.21 16.14 0.10
N SER A 475 9.14 15.48 0.53
CA SER A 475 8.45 14.45 -0.25
C SER A 475 6.95 14.44 0.06
N VAL A 476 6.15 14.16 -0.96
CA VAL A 476 4.72 13.90 -0.83
C VAL A 476 4.38 12.65 -1.62
N THR A 477 3.73 11.70 -0.97
CA THR A 477 3.10 10.55 -1.64
C THR A 477 1.62 10.84 -1.79
N ILE A 478 1.18 11.07 -3.03
CA ILE A 478 -0.24 11.26 -3.36
C ILE A 478 -0.84 9.87 -3.66
N PRO A 479 -1.87 9.42 -2.94
CA PRO A 479 -2.41 8.07 -3.11
C PRO A 479 -3.31 7.95 -4.34
N SER A 480 -3.45 6.73 -4.86
CA SER A 480 -4.23 6.38 -6.06
C SER A 480 -5.74 6.59 -5.97
N SER A 481 -6.24 7.07 -4.84
CA SER A 481 -7.62 7.54 -4.68
C SER A 481 -7.81 9.02 -5.04
N VAL A 482 -6.74 9.81 -5.07
CA VAL A 482 -6.81 11.23 -5.43
C VAL A 482 -7.05 11.35 -6.94
N THR A 483 -8.13 12.05 -7.31
CA THR A 483 -8.52 12.21 -8.73
C THR A 483 -8.11 13.56 -9.34
N SER A 484 -7.81 14.54 -8.48
CA SER A 484 -7.40 15.90 -8.87
C SER A 484 -6.47 16.52 -7.83
N ILE A 485 -5.54 17.35 -8.30
CA ILE A 485 -4.66 18.19 -7.48
C ILE A 485 -5.14 19.64 -7.63
N GLY A 486 -5.62 20.24 -6.54
CA GLY A 486 -6.17 21.59 -6.52
C GLY A 486 -5.20 22.68 -6.98
N LYS A 487 -5.75 23.85 -7.29
CA LYS A 487 -4.97 25.03 -7.68
C LYS A 487 -3.99 25.39 -6.57
N SER A 488 -2.72 25.63 -6.93
CA SER A 488 -1.66 26.00 -5.99
C SER A 488 -1.43 25.01 -4.84
N ALA A 489 -1.89 23.75 -4.95
CA ALA A 489 -1.88 22.79 -3.84
C ALA A 489 -0.52 22.62 -3.16
N PHE A 490 0.59 22.66 -3.92
CA PHE A 490 1.97 22.58 -3.43
C PHE A 490 2.80 23.81 -3.84
N PHE A 491 2.16 24.98 -3.99
CA PHE A 491 2.84 26.22 -4.36
C PHE A 491 3.93 26.57 -3.33
N CYS A 492 5.13 26.91 -3.79
CA CYS A 492 6.28 27.31 -2.97
C CYS A 492 6.73 26.26 -1.93
N CYS A 493 6.53 24.97 -2.21
CA CYS A 493 7.16 23.86 -1.48
C CYS A 493 8.64 23.73 -1.88
N ARG A 494 9.47 24.68 -1.44
CA ARG A 494 10.84 24.87 -1.93
C ARG A 494 11.78 23.67 -1.76
N SER A 495 11.57 22.86 -0.73
CA SER A 495 12.39 21.66 -0.46
C SER A 495 11.88 20.39 -1.13
N LEU A 496 10.75 20.43 -1.85
CA LEU A 496 10.12 19.26 -2.44
C LEU A 496 11.00 18.71 -3.56
N GLN A 497 11.56 17.51 -3.38
CA GLN A 497 12.53 16.94 -4.33
C GLN A 497 11.87 16.00 -5.34
N ARG A 498 10.85 15.26 -4.91
CA ARG A 498 10.15 14.25 -5.72
C ARG A 498 8.65 14.30 -5.45
N VAL A 499 7.88 14.14 -6.51
CA VAL A 499 6.43 13.96 -6.47
C VAL A 499 6.07 12.77 -7.34
N SER A 500 5.37 11.79 -6.75
CA SER A 500 4.72 10.72 -7.50
C SER A 500 3.25 11.08 -7.67
N ILE A 501 2.82 11.34 -8.90
CA ILE A 501 1.41 11.59 -9.23
C ILE A 501 0.79 10.24 -9.64
N PRO A 502 -0.27 9.76 -8.97
CA PRO A 502 -0.84 8.45 -9.23
C PRO A 502 -1.73 8.45 -10.46
N SER A 503 -1.91 7.27 -11.07
CA SER A 503 -2.71 7.04 -12.31
C SER A 503 -4.21 7.32 -12.20
N SER A 504 -4.68 7.74 -11.02
CA SER A 504 -6.04 8.24 -10.82
C SER A 504 -6.18 9.73 -11.13
N VAL A 505 -5.08 10.49 -11.11
CA VAL A 505 -5.11 11.94 -11.34
C VAL A 505 -5.34 12.22 -12.82
N THR A 506 -6.38 12.99 -13.12
CA THR A 506 -6.78 13.31 -14.50
C THR A 506 -6.33 14.69 -14.96
N SER A 507 -5.98 15.58 -14.03
CA SER A 507 -5.52 16.94 -14.31
C SER A 507 -4.59 17.46 -13.21
N ILE A 508 -3.66 18.32 -13.58
CA ILE A 508 -2.78 19.06 -12.66
C ILE A 508 -3.24 20.52 -12.67
N GLY A 509 -3.70 21.04 -11.52
CA GLY A 509 -4.25 22.39 -11.41
C GLY A 509 -3.25 23.51 -11.65
N ASN A 510 -3.78 24.72 -11.86
CA ASN A 510 -2.95 25.92 -12.07
C ASN A 510 -2.03 26.17 -10.86
N ASP A 511 -0.80 26.59 -11.13
CA ASP A 511 0.24 26.87 -10.13
C ASP A 511 0.55 25.71 -9.15
N ALA A 512 0.12 24.47 -9.42
CA ALA A 512 0.12 23.37 -8.45
C ALA A 512 1.48 23.09 -7.80
N PHE A 513 2.58 23.17 -8.55
CA PHE A 513 3.96 22.96 -8.11
C PHE A 513 4.86 24.17 -8.42
N LYS A 514 4.27 25.35 -8.55
CA LYS A 514 5.02 26.59 -8.83
C LYS A 514 5.95 26.94 -7.67
N PHE A 515 7.17 27.38 -7.98
CA PHE A 515 8.27 27.66 -7.03
C PHE A 515 8.74 26.44 -6.21
N CYS A 516 8.50 25.21 -6.68
CA CYS A 516 9.14 24.00 -6.15
C CYS A 516 10.59 23.88 -6.64
N ILE A 517 11.46 24.80 -6.21
CA ILE A 517 12.81 25.00 -6.75
C ILE A 517 13.73 23.77 -6.66
N SER A 518 13.50 22.87 -5.68
CA SER A 518 14.28 21.65 -5.49
C SER A 518 13.71 20.42 -6.21
N LEU A 519 12.61 20.55 -6.94
CA LEU A 519 11.92 19.43 -7.58
C LEU A 519 12.76 18.90 -8.75
N GLN A 520 13.30 17.68 -8.61
CA GLN A 520 14.24 17.10 -9.57
C GLN A 520 13.54 16.28 -10.65
N SER A 521 12.48 15.58 -10.28
CA SER A 521 11.72 14.69 -11.16
C SER A 521 10.23 14.73 -10.83
N VAL A 522 9.40 14.65 -11.87
CA VAL A 522 7.95 14.50 -11.76
C VAL A 522 7.51 13.41 -12.72
N THR A 523 6.88 12.36 -12.19
CA THR A 523 6.25 11.34 -13.03
C THR A 523 4.81 11.74 -13.28
N ILE A 524 4.50 12.14 -14.52
CA ILE A 524 3.12 12.43 -14.93
C ILE A 524 2.50 11.13 -15.49
N PRO A 525 1.43 10.59 -14.89
CA PRO A 525 0.83 9.33 -15.32
C PRO A 525 -0.04 9.51 -16.58
N SER A 526 -0.24 8.41 -17.31
CA SER A 526 -1.05 8.35 -18.55
C SER A 526 -2.54 8.61 -18.37
N SER A 527 -2.99 8.90 -17.15
CA SER A 527 -4.34 9.38 -16.86
C SER A 527 -4.48 10.89 -17.03
N VAL A 528 -3.40 11.65 -16.91
CA VAL A 528 -3.43 13.12 -16.98
C VAL A 528 -3.75 13.57 -18.40
N LYS A 529 -4.78 14.41 -18.52
CA LYS A 529 -5.25 14.99 -19.78
C LYS A 529 -4.75 16.41 -20.02
N SER A 530 -4.52 17.17 -18.95
CA SER A 530 -4.08 18.56 -19.03
C SER A 530 -3.11 18.93 -17.91
N ILE A 531 -2.16 19.80 -18.26
CA ILE A 531 -1.24 20.45 -17.33
C ILE A 531 -1.65 21.93 -17.26
N GLY A 532 -2.06 22.41 -16.08
CA GLY A 532 -2.59 23.75 -15.88
C GLY A 532 -1.57 24.88 -16.05
N ASP A 533 -2.08 26.11 -16.05
CA ASP A 533 -1.26 27.31 -16.20
C ASP A 533 -0.27 27.43 -15.05
N SER A 534 0.98 27.75 -15.39
CA SER A 534 2.07 27.93 -14.44
C SER A 534 2.34 26.74 -13.50
N ALA A 535 1.86 25.54 -13.83
CA ALA A 535 1.86 24.38 -12.93
C ALA A 535 3.25 24.03 -12.34
N PHE A 536 4.33 24.22 -13.08
CA PHE A 536 5.71 23.91 -12.70
C PHE A 536 6.65 25.11 -12.88
N VAL A 537 6.13 26.35 -12.79
CA VAL A 537 6.96 27.55 -12.93
C VAL A 537 8.06 27.58 -11.88
N MET A 538 9.29 27.90 -12.29
CA MET A 538 10.46 28.00 -11.39
C MET A 538 10.77 26.70 -10.62
N CYS A 539 10.50 25.54 -11.21
CA CYS A 539 11.08 24.27 -10.78
C CYS A 539 12.54 24.18 -11.27
N ASP A 540 13.42 24.98 -10.67
CA ASP A 540 14.79 25.20 -11.13
C ASP A 540 15.62 23.92 -11.24
N SER A 541 15.36 22.91 -10.42
CA SER A 541 16.09 21.63 -10.40
C SER A 541 15.53 20.55 -11.34
N LEU A 542 14.40 20.80 -12.01
CA LEU A 542 13.73 19.81 -12.87
C LEU A 542 14.55 19.60 -14.15
N GLN A 543 15.15 18.42 -14.31
CA GLN A 543 16.09 18.14 -15.41
C GLN A 543 15.43 17.58 -16.67
N SER A 544 14.45 16.71 -16.47
CA SER A 544 13.66 16.09 -17.54
C SER A 544 12.20 16.03 -17.10
N ILE A 545 11.33 15.94 -18.10
CA ILE A 545 9.92 15.68 -17.88
C ILE A 545 9.37 14.80 -19.00
N ASP A 546 8.75 13.70 -18.61
CA ASP A 546 8.04 12.81 -19.50
C ASP A 546 6.58 13.24 -19.56
N ILE A 547 6.16 13.77 -20.72
CA ILE A 547 4.77 14.16 -20.96
C ILE A 547 4.08 12.97 -21.65
N PRO A 548 3.15 12.26 -20.99
CA PRO A 548 2.55 11.05 -21.53
C PRO A 548 1.61 11.36 -22.70
N SER A 549 1.36 10.36 -23.54
CA SER A 549 0.50 10.45 -24.74
C SER A 549 -0.97 10.71 -24.43
N SER A 550 -1.33 10.77 -23.15
CA SER A 550 -2.67 11.14 -22.69
C SER A 550 -2.88 12.64 -22.60
N VAL A 551 -1.80 13.43 -22.50
CA VAL A 551 -1.88 14.89 -22.37
C VAL A 551 -2.27 15.49 -23.71
N THR A 552 -3.32 16.32 -23.69
CA THR A 552 -3.83 17.04 -24.87
C THR A 552 -3.56 18.54 -24.81
N SER A 553 -3.31 19.10 -23.62
CA SER A 553 -3.07 20.54 -23.43
C SER A 553 -2.03 20.83 -22.35
N ILE A 554 -1.19 21.82 -22.64
CA ILE A 554 -0.19 22.38 -21.72
C ILE A 554 -0.52 23.87 -21.56
N GLY A 555 -0.75 24.33 -20.33
CA GLY A 555 -1.18 25.70 -20.02
C GLY A 555 -0.11 26.78 -20.20
N ASP A 556 -0.53 28.03 -20.03
CA ASP A 556 0.33 29.21 -20.14
C ASP A 556 1.42 29.17 -19.07
N SER A 557 2.66 29.41 -19.48
CA SER A 557 3.84 29.38 -18.60
C SER A 557 4.04 28.07 -17.83
N ALA A 558 3.41 26.94 -18.20
CA ALA A 558 3.39 25.70 -17.40
C ALA A 558 4.75 25.25 -16.86
N PHE A 559 5.83 25.38 -17.64
CA PHE A 559 7.21 25.04 -17.29
C PHE A 559 8.16 26.24 -17.37
N SER A 560 7.64 27.47 -17.32
CA SER A 560 8.46 28.67 -17.42
C SER A 560 9.49 28.73 -16.29
N ARG A 561 10.72 29.10 -16.63
CA ARG A 561 11.87 29.18 -15.72
C ARG A 561 12.25 27.85 -15.06
N CYS A 562 11.96 26.71 -15.69
CA CYS A 562 12.60 25.43 -15.30
C CYS A 562 14.06 25.42 -15.80
N ARG A 563 14.96 26.06 -15.04
CA ARG A 563 16.31 26.40 -15.51
C ARG A 563 17.20 25.21 -15.82
N SER A 564 16.99 24.06 -15.18
CA SER A 564 17.75 22.82 -15.42
C SER A 564 17.12 21.92 -16.48
N LEU A 565 15.95 22.25 -17.03
CA LEU A 565 15.23 21.38 -17.96
C LEU A 565 15.98 21.29 -19.30
N GLN A 566 16.46 20.09 -19.65
CA GLN A 566 17.37 19.91 -20.78
C GLN A 566 16.68 19.46 -22.07
N ARG A 567 15.67 18.60 -21.92
CA ARG A 567 14.91 17.98 -23.01
C ARG A 567 13.44 17.93 -22.66
N VAL A 568 12.61 18.16 -23.67
CA VAL A 568 11.17 17.91 -23.62
C VAL A 568 10.74 17.26 -24.92
N ASP A 569 10.06 16.12 -24.81
CA ASP A 569 9.41 15.45 -25.94
C ASP A 569 7.90 15.67 -25.88
N ILE A 570 7.37 16.47 -26.81
CA ILE A 570 5.94 16.73 -26.96
C ILE A 570 5.37 15.71 -27.94
N LEU A 571 4.46 14.86 -27.45
CA LEU A 571 3.83 13.80 -28.24
C LEU A 571 2.66 14.31 -29.08
N SER A 572 2.27 13.54 -30.11
CA SER A 572 1.20 13.89 -31.07
C SER A 572 -0.18 14.08 -30.46
N SER A 573 -0.38 13.63 -29.23
CA SER A 573 -1.60 13.84 -28.46
C SER A 573 -1.80 15.30 -28.05
N VAL A 574 -0.73 16.08 -27.90
CA VAL A 574 -0.79 17.48 -27.48
C VAL A 574 -1.31 18.32 -28.65
N THR A 575 -2.48 18.93 -28.49
CA THR A 575 -3.13 19.77 -29.51
C THR A 575 -2.96 21.26 -29.24
N SER A 576 -2.57 21.65 -28.02
CA SER A 576 -2.38 23.05 -27.62
C SER A 576 -1.25 23.20 -26.60
N ILE A 577 -0.43 24.25 -26.78
CA ILE A 577 0.58 24.68 -25.82
C ILE A 577 0.40 26.18 -25.57
N GLY A 578 0.28 26.54 -24.30
CA GLY A 578 0.08 27.91 -23.84
C GLY A 578 1.29 28.81 -24.06
N VAL A 579 1.04 30.11 -24.04
CA VAL A 579 2.03 31.15 -24.20
C VAL A 579 3.05 31.06 -23.06
N HIS A 580 4.33 31.18 -23.41
CA HIS A 580 5.49 31.12 -22.52
C HIS A 580 5.67 29.79 -21.78
N ALA A 581 5.03 28.69 -22.24
CA ALA A 581 5.06 27.41 -21.53
C ALA A 581 6.48 26.93 -21.15
N PHE A 582 7.51 27.23 -21.95
CA PHE A 582 8.91 26.89 -21.66
C PHE A 582 9.83 28.14 -21.65
N TRP A 583 9.28 29.33 -21.43
CA TRP A 583 10.04 30.58 -21.39
C TRP A 583 11.14 30.53 -20.31
N GLU A 584 12.32 31.11 -20.57
CA GLU A 584 13.46 31.13 -19.64
C GLU A 584 13.94 29.75 -19.12
N CYS A 585 13.65 28.65 -19.83
CA CYS A 585 14.29 27.35 -19.59
C CYS A 585 15.73 27.35 -20.15
N TYR A 586 16.68 27.98 -19.44
CA TYR A 586 18.04 28.26 -19.93
C TYR A 586 18.85 27.03 -20.38
N SER A 587 18.58 25.86 -19.79
CA SER A 587 19.26 24.61 -20.16
C SER A 587 18.57 23.82 -21.27
N LEU A 588 17.45 24.29 -21.82
CA LEU A 588 16.68 23.55 -22.82
C LEU A 588 17.42 23.54 -24.16
N GLN A 589 18.02 22.39 -24.50
CA GLN A 589 18.86 22.24 -25.69
C GLN A 589 18.08 21.71 -26.89
N SER A 590 17.12 20.83 -26.64
CA SER A 590 16.35 20.15 -27.68
C SER A 590 14.88 20.01 -27.30
N VAL A 591 14.01 20.31 -28.25
CA VAL A 591 12.58 20.03 -28.17
C VAL A 591 12.16 19.22 -29.38
N THR A 592 11.40 18.14 -29.15
CA THR A 592 10.67 17.44 -30.20
C THR A 592 9.20 17.86 -30.13
N ILE A 593 8.62 18.30 -31.25
CA ILE A 593 7.18 18.60 -31.36
C ILE A 593 6.55 17.80 -32.50
N PRO A 594 5.24 17.51 -32.45
CA PRO A 594 4.53 16.85 -33.55
C PRO A 594 4.44 17.75 -34.79
N ALA A 595 4.57 17.17 -35.98
CA ALA A 595 4.40 17.91 -37.24
C ALA A 595 3.04 18.62 -37.34
N SER A 596 1.98 18.02 -36.80
CA SER A 596 0.62 18.54 -36.78
C SER A 596 0.38 19.71 -35.82
N LEU A 597 1.30 19.95 -34.87
CA LEU A 597 1.10 20.97 -33.85
C LEU A 597 1.36 22.37 -34.43
N ASN A 598 0.30 23.18 -34.45
CA ASN A 598 0.38 24.59 -34.84
C ASN A 598 0.65 25.45 -33.59
N VAL A 599 1.86 25.97 -33.47
CA VAL A 599 2.30 26.74 -32.30
C VAL A 599 3.24 27.87 -32.73
N ASP A 600 3.08 29.05 -32.12
CA ASP A 600 4.03 30.16 -32.26
C ASP A 600 5.27 29.85 -31.42
N GLU A 601 6.24 29.18 -32.04
CA GLU A 601 7.45 28.68 -31.37
C GLU A 601 8.20 29.78 -30.60
N LYS A 602 8.17 31.04 -31.07
CA LYS A 602 8.81 32.19 -30.41
C LYS A 602 8.14 32.59 -29.11
N LYS A 603 6.85 32.29 -28.97
CA LYS A 603 6.08 32.54 -27.75
C LYS A 603 6.13 31.37 -26.79
N VAL A 604 6.44 30.16 -27.25
CA VAL A 604 6.40 28.96 -26.41
C VAL A 604 7.78 28.56 -25.90
N PHE A 605 8.77 28.58 -26.78
CA PHE A 605 10.13 28.11 -26.51
C PHE A 605 11.10 29.29 -26.36
N PRO A 606 12.18 29.12 -25.59
CA PRO A 606 13.18 30.18 -25.44
C PRO A 606 13.95 30.37 -26.75
N SER A 607 14.32 31.63 -27.05
CA SER A 607 15.01 32.01 -28.29
C SER A 607 16.37 31.36 -28.50
N TYR A 608 16.99 30.85 -27.43
CA TYR A 608 18.29 30.17 -27.43
C TYR A 608 18.18 28.63 -27.47
N CYS A 609 16.96 28.07 -27.57
CA CYS A 609 16.77 26.63 -27.79
C CYS A 609 17.40 26.24 -29.15
N LYS A 610 18.49 25.48 -29.11
CA LYS A 610 19.34 25.22 -30.28
C LYS A 610 18.67 24.34 -31.35
N VAL A 611 17.77 23.46 -30.94
CA VAL A 611 17.16 22.46 -31.82
C VAL A 611 15.67 22.29 -31.49
N ILE A 612 14.80 22.65 -32.44
CA ILE A 612 13.38 22.30 -32.44
C ILE A 612 13.17 21.33 -33.60
N ARG A 613 12.86 20.06 -33.33
CA ARG A 613 12.60 19.03 -34.34
C ARG A 613 11.10 18.79 -34.44
N ARG A 614 10.56 18.84 -35.66
CA ARG A 614 9.22 18.33 -35.97
C ARG A 614 9.34 16.85 -36.35
N LYS A 615 8.61 15.98 -35.64
CA LYS A 615 8.49 14.54 -35.97
C LYS A 615 7.12 14.22 -36.56
#